data_AF-A0A7W6FYL9-F1
#
_entry.id   AF-A0A7W6FYL9-F1
#
_cell.length_a   1.000
_cell.length_b   1.000
_cell.length_c   1.000
_cell.angle_alpha   90.00
_cell.angle_beta   90.00
_cell.angle_gamma   90.00
#
_symmetry.space_group_name_H-M   'P 1'
#
loop_
_entity.id
_entity.type
_entity.pdbx_description
1 polymer ?
#
loop_
_entity_poly.entity_id
_entity_poly.type
_entity_poly.pdbx_seq_one_letter_code
_entity_poly.pdbx_strand_id
1 'polypeptide(L)' 'MLTDATIRRIKPEAKSYKVADMHGLYLLVLPSGGRYWRLDYRHEGKRGTMALFQRGGDRAWLPRNG' A
#
# COMPACT_ATOMS: atom_id res chain seq x y z
N MET A 1 11.66 -2.10 4.89
CA MET A 1 11.40 -1.16 3.79
C MET A 1 10.86 -1.93 2.61
N LEU A 2 9.73 -1.52 2.05
CA LEU A 2 9.20 -2.18 0.85
C LEU A 2 9.93 -1.70 -0.40
N THR A 3 10.24 -2.65 -1.28
CA THR A 3 10.80 -2.38 -2.61
C THR A 3 9.76 -2.67 -3.68
N ASP A 4 9.90 -2.06 -4.86
CA ASP A 4 9.01 -2.33 -5.99
C ASP A 4 8.92 -3.82 -6.33
N ALA A 5 10.06 -4.53 -6.30
CA ALA A 5 10.10 -5.98 -6.53
C ALA A 5 9.26 -6.77 -5.52
N THR A 6 9.32 -6.42 -4.24
CA THR A 6 8.49 -7.05 -3.20
C THR A 6 7.03 -6.71 -3.40
N ILE A 7 6.70 -5.44 -3.70
CA ILE A 7 5.31 -4.98 -3.92
C ILE A 7 4.65 -5.70 -5.09
N ARG A 8 5.40 -6.02 -6.15
CA ARG A 8 4.89 -6.78 -7.30
C ARG A 8 4.59 -8.24 -6.99
N ARG A 9 5.23 -8.82 -5.97
CA ARG A 9 5.04 -10.22 -5.56
C ARG A 9 3.89 -10.42 -4.57
N ILE A 10 3.39 -9.34 -3.97
CA ILE A 10 2.27 -9.36 -3.02
C ILE A 10 0.98 -9.78 -3.74
N LYS A 11 0.33 -10.82 -3.23
CA LYS A 11 -0.91 -11.36 -3.79
C LYS A 11 -2.11 -11.10 -2.86
N PRO A 12 -3.32 -10.87 -3.41
CA PRO A 12 -4.52 -10.81 -2.60
C PRO A 12 -4.75 -12.13 -1.87
N GLU A 13 -5.30 -12.04 -0.65
CA GLU A 13 -5.67 -13.19 0.17
C GLU A 13 -7.16 -13.16 0.49
N ALA A 14 -7.66 -14.22 1.14
CA ALA A 14 -9.08 -14.32 1.52
C ALA A 14 -9.54 -13.21 2.48
N LYS A 15 -8.61 -12.58 3.21
CA LYS A 15 -8.88 -11.45 4.11
C LYS A 15 -7.89 -10.33 3.86
N SER A 16 -8.31 -9.10 4.17
CA SER A 16 -7.43 -7.94 4.07
C SER A 16 -6.28 -8.05 5.06
N TYR A 17 -5.06 -7.72 4.62
CA TYR A 17 -3.88 -7.76 5.48
C TYR A 17 -2.95 -6.57 5.25
N LYS A 18 -2.14 -6.26 6.26
CA LYS A 18 -1.17 -5.16 6.23
C LYS A 18 0.21 -5.70 5.90
N VAL A 19 0.88 -5.06 4.95
CA VAL A 19 2.31 -5.26 4.70
C VAL A 19 3.05 -4.03 5.20
N ALA A 20 3.70 -4.18 6.36
CA ALA A 20 4.38 -3.09 7.03
C ALA A 20 5.57 -2.57 6.21
N ASP A 21 5.71 -1.26 6.23
CA ASP A 21 6.89 -0.53 5.77
C ASP A 21 7.48 0.27 6.94
N MET A 22 8.31 1.29 6.66
CA MET A 22 8.94 2.11 7.68
C MET A 22 8.01 3.19 8.25
N HIS A 23 8.28 3.62 9.49
CA HIS A 23 7.64 4.78 10.13
C HIS A 23 6.10 4.73 10.21
N GLY A 24 5.52 3.54 10.35
CA GLY A 24 4.07 3.37 10.43
C GLY A 24 3.35 3.40 9.08
N LEU A 25 4.08 3.53 7.97
CA LEU A 25 3.56 3.33 6.63
C LEU A 25 3.34 1.83 6.40
N TYR A 26 2.25 1.46 5.73
CA TYR A 26 1.97 0.10 5.31
C TYR A 26 1.11 0.07 4.05
N LEU A 27 1.21 -1.03 3.32
CA LEU A 27 0.32 -1.34 2.22
C LEU A 27 -0.82 -2.23 2.75
N LEU A 28 -2.06 -1.75 2.66
CA LEU A 28 -3.25 -2.57 2.88
C LEU A 28 -3.63 -3.28 1.58
N VAL A 29 -3.62 -4.61 1.61
CA VAL A 29 -4.00 -5.46 0.48
C VAL A 29 -5.43 -5.94 0.74
N LEU A 30 -6.34 -5.69 -0.20
CA LEU A 30 -7.72 -6.17 -0.14
C LEU A 30 -7.87 -7.51 -0.87
N PRO A 31 -8.82 -8.37 -0.46
CA PRO A 31 -9.17 -9.57 -1.20
C PRO A 31 -9.57 -9.31 -2.67
N SER A 32 -10.12 -8.13 -2.95
CA SER A 32 -10.50 -7.71 -4.31
C SER A 32 -9.33 -7.36 -5.23
N GLY A 33 -8.08 -7.42 -4.75
CA GLY A 33 -6.91 -7.00 -5.50
C GLY A 33 -6.53 -5.53 -5.35
N GLY A 34 -7.40 -4.73 -4.72
CA GLY A 34 -7.10 -3.34 -4.39
C GLY A 34 -5.93 -3.21 -3.40
N ARG A 35 -5.08 -2.21 -3.59
CA ARG A 35 -3.94 -1.91 -2.71
C ARG A 35 -3.94 -0.44 -2.31
N TYR A 36 -3.73 -0.17 -1.02
CA TYR A 36 -3.80 1.17 -0.44
C TYR A 36 -2.58 1.45 0.42
N TRP A 37 -1.91 2.57 0.19
CA TRP A 37 -0.90 3.06 1.12
C TRP A 37 -1.57 3.79 2.27
N ARG A 38 -1.29 3.34 3.49
CA ARG A 38 -1.81 3.92 4.73
C ARG A 38 -0.67 4.24 5.68
N LEU A 39 -0.78 5.36 6.37
CA LEU A 39 0.17 5.77 7.39
C LEU A 39 -0.55 5.83 8.73
N ASP A 40 -0.16 4.96 9.66
CA ASP A 40 -0.57 5.09 11.06
C ASP A 40 0.44 6.01 11.75
N TYR A 41 -0.01 7.19 12.19
CA TYR A 41 0.85 8.21 12.81
C TYR A 41 0.34 8.58 14.20
N ARG A 42 1.22 9.21 14.98
CA ARG A 42 0.87 9.87 16.23
C ARG A 42 1.28 11.32 16.17
N HIS A 43 0.35 12.20 16.48
CA HIS A 43 0.60 13.63 16.61
C HIS A 43 0.02 14.07 17.96
N GLU A 44 0.85 14.67 18.81
CA GLU A 44 0.45 15.14 20.14
C GLU A 44 -0.26 14.06 20.99
N GLY A 45 0.25 12.82 20.95
CA GLY A 45 -0.31 11.68 21.70
C GLY A 45 -1.59 11.08 21.12
N LYS A 46 -2.22 11.69 20.12
CA LYS A 46 -3.41 11.17 19.42
C LYS A 46 -3.01 10.26 18.26
N ARG A 47 -3.70 9.14 18.10
CA ARG A 47 -3.50 8.20 16.97
C ARG A 47 -4.39 8.60 15.79
N GLY A 48 -3.84 8.58 14.59
CA GLY A 48 -4.58 8.80 13.34
C GLY A 48 -4.10 7.87 12.24
N THR A 49 -4.96 7.61 11.25
CA THR A 49 -4.60 6.87 10.03
C THR A 49 -4.86 7.78 8.83
N MET A 50 -3.81 8.10 8.08
CA MET A 50 -3.90 8.86 6.83
C MET A 50 -3.90 7.89 5.64
N ALA A 51 -4.81 8.10 4.68
CA ALA A 51 -4.79 7.40 3.41
C ALA A 51 -4.00 8.24 2.40
N LEU A 52 -2.88 7.72 1.89
CA LEU A 52 -2.00 8.49 1.01
C LEU A 52 -2.38 8.30 -0.46
N PHE A 53 -2.67 7.07 -0.90
CA PHE A 53 -3.07 6.76 -2.29
C PHE A 53 -3.96 5.50 -2.37
N GLN A 54 -5.03 5.57 -3.17
CA GLN A 54 -5.85 4.41 -3.58
C GLN A 54 -5.39 3.98 -4.97
N ARG A 55 -4.66 2.87 -5.08
CA ARG A 55 -4.22 2.36 -6.39
C ARG A 55 -5.26 1.39 -6.93
N GLY A 56 -6.10 1.90 -7.85
CA GLY A 56 -6.91 1.08 -8.75
C GLY A 56 -6.05 0.24 -9.70
N GLY A 57 -6.56 -0.91 -10.11
CA GLY A 57 -5.84 -1.91 -10.90
C GLY A 57 -5.26 -1.42 -12.23
N ASP A 58 -4.19 -2.11 -12.64
CA ASP A 58 -3.58 -2.21 -13.97
C ASP A 58 -3.83 -1.10 -15.01
N ARG A 59 -2.78 -0.27 -15.18
CA ARG A 59 -2.15 0.21 -16.43
C ARG A 59 -1.59 1.62 -16.22
N ALA A 60 -0.43 1.87 -16.82
CA ALA A 60 0.27 3.16 -16.93
C ALA A 60 1.13 3.58 -15.72
N TRP A 61 2.32 2.97 -15.57
CA TRP A 61 3.54 3.66 -15.11
C TRP A 61 4.81 2.91 -15.59
N LEU A 62 4.85 2.61 -16.89
CA LEU A 62 6.10 2.55 -17.63
C LEU A 62 6.08 3.74 -18.60
N PRO A 63 7.19 4.47 -18.82
CA PRO A 63 7.28 5.33 -19.98
C PRO A 63 6.98 4.46 -21.20
N ARG A 64 6.01 4.87 -22.03
CA ARG A 64 5.92 4.33 -23.39
C ARG A 64 7.13 4.89 -24.13
N ASN A 65 8.23 4.17 -24.10
CA ASN A 65 9.25 4.29 -25.11
C ASN A 65 8.82 3.38 -26.26
N GLY A 66 8.50 3.98 -27.42
CA GLY A 66 8.05 3.32 -28.64
C GLY A 66 6.64 3.72 -29.03
#